data_AF-A0A521P5P6-F1
#
_entry.id   AF-A0A521P5P6-F1
#
_cell.length_a   1.000
_cell.length_b   1.000
_cell.length_c   1.000
_cell.angle_alpha   90.00
_cell.angle_beta   90.00
_cell.angle_gamma   90.00
#
_symmetry.space_group_name_H-M   'P 1'
#
loop_
_entity.id
_entity.type
_entity.pdbx_description
1 polymer ?
#
loop_
_entity_poly.entity_id
_entity_poly.type
_entity_poly.pdbx_seq_one_letter_code
_entity_poly.pdbx_strand_id
1 'polypeptide(L)'
;AEVASAMNMALRTYERFESGATRLNLDHIHRFAAATNSDPYALILSVVIGSSELARRCADNKMATILTVAIQRFDRTIQDRLLDLDARTLIAAVTGMFDALLDGDETSEQAQAWLQTGAAELLAKRPKPGR
;
A
#
# COMPACT_ATOMS: atom_id res chain seq x y z
N ALA A 1 -13.75 0.05 20.20
CA ALA A 1 -14.28 1.42 20.40
C ALA A 1 -13.27 2.48 19.97
N GLU A 2 -12.01 2.38 20.39
CA GLU A 2 -10.95 3.35 20.06
C GLU A 2 -10.65 3.45 18.55
N VAL A 3 -10.47 2.33 17.86
CA VAL A 3 -10.24 2.32 16.39
C VAL A 3 -11.43 2.90 15.61
N ALA A 4 -12.66 2.54 15.99
CA ALA A 4 -13.88 3.11 15.39
C ALA A 4 -13.92 4.65 15.53
N SER A 5 -13.53 5.16 16.70
CA SER A 5 -13.41 6.61 16.95
C SER A 5 -12.30 7.23 16.09
N ALA A 6 -11.13 6.60 16.00
CA ALA A 6 -10.01 7.07 15.18
C ALA A 6 -10.35 7.08 13.68
N MET A 7 -11.22 6.17 13.22
CA MET A 7 -11.73 6.14 11.86
C MET A 7 -12.88 7.14 11.59
N ASN A 8 -13.31 7.89 12.62
CA ASN A 8 -14.51 8.73 12.59
C ASN A 8 -15.75 7.96 12.11
N MET A 9 -16.01 6.80 12.73
CA MET A 9 -17.03 5.85 12.31
C MET A 9 -17.89 5.39 13.49
N ALA A 10 -19.20 5.27 13.27
CA ALA A 10 -20.10 4.67 14.25
C ALA A 10 -19.70 3.22 14.55
N LEU A 11 -19.76 2.81 15.83
CA LEU A 11 -19.32 1.47 16.27
C LEU A 11 -19.95 0.32 15.47
N ARG A 12 -21.26 0.39 15.22
CA ARG A 12 -21.97 -0.62 14.40
C ARG A 12 -21.47 -0.70 12.96
N THR A 13 -21.07 0.43 12.38
CA THR A 13 -20.50 0.46 11.02
C THR A 13 -19.11 -0.15 11.01
N TYR A 14 -18.32 0.12 12.05
CA TYR A 14 -17.00 -0.46 12.25
C TYR A 14 -17.06 -1.99 12.42
N GLU A 15 -17.96 -2.49 13.26
CA GLU A 15 -18.15 -3.94 13.47
C GLU A 15 -18.53 -4.68 12.17
N ARG A 16 -19.35 -4.05 11.33
CA ARG A 16 -19.71 -4.59 10.01
C ARG A 16 -18.53 -4.58 9.03
N PHE A 17 -17.68 -3.57 9.12
CA PHE A 17 -16.45 -3.50 8.35
C PHE A 17 -15.46 -4.59 8.77
N GLU A 18 -15.19 -4.74 10.07
CA GLU A 18 -14.27 -5.76 10.60
C GLU A 18 -14.73 -7.19 10.32
N SER A 19 -16.04 -7.45 10.43
CA SER A 19 -16.61 -8.77 10.14
C SER A 19 -16.58 -9.15 8.66
N GLY A 20 -16.16 -8.26 7.76
CA GLY A 20 -16.17 -8.50 6.32
C GLY A 20 -17.57 -8.61 5.71
N ALA A 21 -18.62 -8.27 6.48
CA ALA A 21 -20.02 -8.37 6.07
C ALA A 21 -20.43 -7.28 5.05
N THR A 22 -19.55 -6.33 4.75
CA THR A 22 -19.75 -5.25 3.78
C THR A 22 -18.81 -5.40 2.59
N ARG A 23 -19.23 -4.86 1.43
CA ARG A 23 -18.35 -4.74 0.27
C ARG A 23 -17.05 -4.01 0.63
N LEU A 24 -15.97 -4.38 -0.04
CA LEU A 24 -14.67 -3.76 0.12
C LEU A 24 -14.79 -2.25 -0.14
N ASN A 25 -14.50 -1.45 0.88
CA ASN A 25 -14.49 0.00 0.80
C ASN A 25 -13.05 0.50 1.02
N LEU A 26 -12.43 1.01 -0.03
CA LEU A 26 -11.05 1.47 -0.01
C LEU A 26 -10.82 2.63 0.97
N ASP A 27 -11.80 3.52 1.13
CA ASP A 27 -11.72 4.61 2.11
C ASP A 27 -11.70 4.06 3.54
N HIS A 28 -12.52 3.06 3.85
CA HIS A 28 -12.48 2.39 5.16
C HIS A 28 -11.15 1.68 5.41
N ILE A 29 -10.56 1.03 4.40
CA ILE A 29 -9.24 0.39 4.52
C ILE A 29 -8.17 1.43 4.83
N HIS A 30 -8.19 2.57 4.13
CA HIS A 30 -7.22 3.63 4.38
C HIS A 30 -7.38 4.26 5.76
N ARG A 31 -8.62 4.48 6.23
CA ARG A 31 -8.88 4.98 7.59
C ARG A 31 -8.46 3.97 8.65
N PHE A 32 -8.74 2.69 8.42
CA PHE A 32 -8.31 1.61 9.32
C PHE A 32 -6.79 1.56 9.41
N ALA A 33 -6.10 1.55 8.27
CA ALA A 33 -4.63 1.55 8.24
C ALA A 33 -4.02 2.77 8.93
N ALA A 34 -4.64 3.95 8.80
CA ALA A 34 -4.22 5.14 9.52
C ALA A 34 -4.43 5.01 11.04
N ALA A 35 -5.55 4.44 11.47
CA ALA A 35 -5.88 4.23 12.88
C ALA A 35 -5.01 3.15 13.56
N THR A 36 -4.60 2.12 12.82
CA THR A 36 -3.84 0.97 13.36
C THR A 36 -2.35 0.99 12.99
N ASN A 37 -1.89 2.06 12.33
CA ASN A 37 -0.56 2.12 11.72
C ASN A 37 -0.25 0.85 10.90
N SER A 38 -1.20 0.40 10.06
CA SER A 38 -0.98 -0.71 9.13
C SER A 38 -0.58 -0.21 7.75
N ASP A 39 -0.16 -1.11 6.86
CA ASP A 39 0.04 -0.78 5.45
C ASP A 39 -1.29 -0.95 4.69
N PRO A 40 -1.91 0.14 4.18
CA PRO A 40 -3.21 0.05 3.51
C PRO A 40 -3.15 -0.73 2.20
N TYR A 41 -2.05 -0.66 1.47
CA TYR A 41 -1.89 -1.38 0.21
C TYR A 41 -1.61 -2.85 0.47
N ALA A 42 -0.97 -3.19 1.59
CA ALA A 42 -0.82 -4.58 2.00
C ALA A 42 -2.15 -5.20 2.44
N LEU A 43 -3.04 -4.44 3.09
CA LEU A 43 -4.40 -4.89 3.38
C LEU A 43 -5.17 -5.22 2.09
N ILE A 44 -5.07 -4.37 1.07
CA ILE A 44 -5.68 -4.63 -0.24
C ILE A 44 -5.02 -5.85 -0.91
N LEU A 45 -3.69 -5.88 -0.96
CA LEU A 45 -2.93 -6.92 -1.65
C LEU A 45 -3.10 -8.29 -0.98
N SER A 46 -3.27 -8.33 0.34
CA SER A 46 -3.55 -9.56 1.09
C SER A 46 -4.84 -10.24 0.64
N VAL A 47 -5.86 -9.45 0.25
CA VAL A 47 -7.11 -9.97 -0.31
C VAL A 47 -6.89 -10.52 -1.71
N VAL A 48 -6.12 -9.82 -2.55
CA VAL A 48 -5.81 -10.24 -3.93
C VAL A 48 -4.95 -11.50 -3.96
N ILE A 49 -3.95 -11.57 -3.09
CA ILE A 49 -3.01 -12.71 -2.97
C ILE A 49 -3.64 -13.87 -2.18
N GLY A 50 -4.68 -13.62 -1.39
CA GLY A 50 -5.30 -14.63 -0.52
C GLY A 50 -4.46 -14.97 0.71
N SER A 51 -3.68 -14.00 1.23
CA SER A 51 -2.80 -14.19 2.39
C SER A 51 -2.90 -13.02 3.36
N SER A 52 -3.69 -13.16 4.42
CA SER A 52 -3.79 -12.17 5.51
C SER A 52 -2.45 -11.91 6.20
N GLU A 53 -1.59 -12.92 6.23
CA GLU A 53 -0.26 -12.86 6.81
C GLU A 53 0.66 -11.86 6.09
N LEU A 54 0.44 -11.61 4.80
CA LEU A 54 1.16 -10.57 4.06
C LEU A 54 0.89 -9.17 4.65
N ALA A 55 -0.36 -8.87 4.98
CA ALA A 55 -0.72 -7.58 5.59
C ALA A 55 -0.05 -7.40 6.94
N ARG A 56 0.04 -8.47 7.74
CA ARG A 56 0.74 -8.48 9.03
C ARG A 56 2.23 -8.20 8.86
N ARG A 57 2.91 -8.90 7.95
CA ARG A 57 4.35 -8.71 7.70
C ARG A 57 4.68 -7.32 7.14
N CYS A 58 3.80 -6.76 6.33
CA CYS A 58 3.98 -5.42 5.78
C CYS A 58 3.59 -4.29 6.75
N ALA A 59 2.95 -4.60 7.88
CA ALA A 59 2.50 -3.58 8.82
C ALA A 59 3.67 -2.73 9.33
N ASP A 60 4.84 -3.34 9.54
CA ASP A 60 6.03 -2.67 10.07
C ASP A 60 6.86 -2.00 8.97
N ASN A 61 7.18 -2.72 7.89
CA ASN A 61 8.08 -2.24 6.85
C ASN A 61 7.40 -1.42 5.74
N LYS A 62 6.06 -1.43 5.69
CA LYS A 62 5.23 -0.73 4.69
C LYS A 62 5.52 -1.13 3.23
N MET A 63 6.03 -2.34 2.99
CA MET A 63 6.52 -2.79 1.68
C MET A 63 5.51 -2.56 0.54
N ALA A 64 4.23 -2.83 0.75
CA ALA A 64 3.23 -2.67 -0.31
C ALA A 64 2.98 -1.18 -0.62
N THR A 65 3.06 -0.32 0.39
CA THR A 65 3.09 1.13 0.18
C THR A 65 4.34 1.56 -0.61
N ILE A 66 5.53 1.02 -0.30
CA ILE A 66 6.78 1.29 -1.04
C ILE A 66 6.60 0.93 -2.51
N LEU A 67 6.18 -0.31 -2.80
CA LEU A 67 5.96 -0.76 -4.16
C LEU A 67 4.94 0.12 -4.89
N THR A 68 3.86 0.51 -4.23
CA THR A 68 2.85 1.40 -4.82
C THR A 68 3.41 2.77 -5.18
N VAL A 69 4.23 3.37 -4.31
CA VAL A 69 4.94 4.63 -4.61
C VAL A 69 5.88 4.45 -5.80
N ALA A 70 6.65 3.35 -5.84
CA ALA A 70 7.59 3.07 -6.92
C ALA A 70 6.87 2.95 -8.27
N ILE A 71 5.74 2.22 -8.30
CA ILE A 71 4.88 2.11 -9.47
C ILE A 71 4.34 3.48 -9.89
N GLN A 72 3.86 4.30 -8.95
CA GLN A 72 3.37 5.64 -9.27
C GLN A 72 4.47 6.53 -9.86
N ARG A 73 5.69 6.46 -9.34
CA ARG A 73 6.83 7.22 -9.86
C ARG A 73 7.24 6.73 -11.24
N PHE A 74 7.26 5.42 -11.44
CA PHE A 74 7.53 4.80 -12.73
C PHE A 74 6.51 5.24 -13.77
N ASP A 75 5.22 5.12 -13.48
CA ASP A 75 4.10 5.56 -14.33
C ASP A 75 4.27 7.04 -14.73
N ARG A 76 4.49 7.93 -13.77
CA ARG A 76 4.72 9.38 -14.02
C ARG A 76 5.90 9.65 -14.96
N THR A 77 6.91 8.79 -14.93
CA THR A 77 8.15 8.97 -15.70
C THR A 77 8.04 8.38 -17.10
N ILE A 78 7.44 7.18 -17.21
CA ILE A 78 7.37 6.45 -18.48
C ILE A 78 6.18 6.90 -19.34
N GLN A 79 5.05 7.22 -18.71
CA GLN A 79 3.79 7.62 -19.36
C GLN A 79 3.43 6.66 -20.51
N ASP A 80 3.00 7.17 -21.67
CA ASP A 80 2.54 6.38 -22.81
C ASP A 80 3.59 5.40 -23.36
N ARG A 81 4.89 5.63 -23.10
CA ARG A 81 5.97 4.71 -23.49
C ARG A 81 5.88 3.35 -22.79
N LEU A 82 5.05 3.22 -21.76
CA LEU A 82 4.74 1.94 -21.14
C LEU A 82 4.12 0.96 -22.14
N LEU A 83 3.35 1.47 -23.12
CA LEU A 83 2.70 0.66 -24.15
C LEU A 83 3.71 -0.03 -25.09
N ASP A 84 4.93 0.51 -25.18
CA ASP A 84 6.00 -0.02 -26.03
C ASP A 84 6.85 -1.08 -25.30
N LEU A 85 6.67 -1.27 -23.99
CA LEU A 85 7.43 -2.25 -23.23
C LEU A 85 6.91 -3.66 -23.45
N ASP A 86 7.81 -4.56 -23.85
CA ASP A 86 7.50 -5.98 -23.94
C ASP A 86 7.26 -6.58 -22.55
N ALA A 87 6.26 -7.46 -22.46
CA ALA A 87 5.89 -8.11 -21.22
C ALA A 87 7.05 -8.88 -20.58
N ARG A 88 7.97 -9.46 -21.39
CA ARG A 88 9.14 -10.19 -20.85
C ARG A 88 10.11 -9.25 -20.14
N THR A 89 10.28 -8.02 -20.65
CA THR A 89 11.11 -7.00 -20.00
C THR A 89 10.54 -6.63 -18.64
N LEU A 90 9.22 -6.44 -18.55
CA LEU A 90 8.54 -6.15 -17.28
C LEU A 90 8.67 -7.30 -16.29
N ILE A 91 8.44 -8.54 -16.73
CA ILE A 91 8.59 -9.73 -15.88
C ILE A 91 10.01 -9.82 -15.34
N ALA A 92 11.03 -9.74 -16.20
CA ALA A 92 12.43 -9.85 -15.80
C ALA A 92 12.84 -8.75 -14.80
N ALA A 93 12.40 -7.51 -15.02
CA ALA A 93 12.69 -6.40 -14.11
C ALA A 93 12.02 -6.59 -12.74
N VAL A 94 10.74 -6.99 -12.71
CA VAL A 94 9.99 -7.18 -11.47
C VAL A 94 10.53 -8.37 -10.67
N THR A 95 10.82 -9.51 -11.32
CA THR A 95 11.39 -10.67 -10.61
C THR A 95 12.80 -10.36 -10.09
N GLY A 96 13.64 -9.76 -10.93
CA GLY A 96 15.02 -9.39 -10.53
C GLY A 96 15.07 -8.41 -9.36
N MET A 97 14.10 -7.48 -9.27
CA MET A 97 13.96 -6.61 -8.10
C MET A 97 13.72 -7.41 -6.80
N PHE A 98 12.85 -8.43 -6.83
CA PHE A 98 12.59 -9.26 -5.65
C PHE A 98 13.74 -10.21 -5.34
N ASP A 99 14.41 -10.75 -6.36
CA ASP A 99 15.61 -11.58 -6.17
C ASP A 99 16.71 -10.78 -5.46
N ALA A 100 16.95 -9.53 -5.88
CA ALA A 100 17.90 -8.65 -5.22
C ALA A 100 17.55 -8.34 -3.74
N LEU A 101 16.26 -8.25 -3.40
CA LEU A 101 15.81 -8.09 -2.02
C LEU A 101 16.05 -9.34 -1.17
N LEU A 102 16.03 -10.53 -1.77
CA LEU A 102 16.33 -11.80 -1.09
C LEU A 102 17.83 -11.96 -0.82
N ASP A 103 18.68 -11.40 -1.69
CA ASP A 103 20.15 -11.48 -1.60
C ASP A 103 20.77 -10.40 -0.68
N GLY A 104 19.95 -9.54 -0.08
CA GLY A 104 20.29 -8.17 0.30
C GLY A 104 21.51 -7.93 1.20
N ASP A 105 22.28 -6.90 0.81
CA ASP A 105 23.19 -6.12 1.66
C ASP A 105 23.21 -4.67 1.14
N GLU A 106 22.30 -3.78 1.59
CA GLU A 106 22.47 -2.33 1.37
C GLU A 106 21.67 -1.42 2.33
N THR A 107 22.18 -0.20 2.52
CA THR A 107 22.23 0.54 3.79
C THR A 107 20.99 1.41 4.09
N SER A 108 20.58 1.40 5.37
CA SER A 108 19.32 1.94 5.93
C SER A 108 19.00 3.43 5.66
N GLU A 109 19.98 4.28 5.37
CA GLU A 109 19.78 5.74 5.31
C GLU A 109 19.07 6.23 4.03
N GLN A 110 19.35 5.63 2.87
CA GLN A 110 18.72 6.04 1.60
C GLN A 110 17.25 5.60 1.53
N ALA A 111 16.92 4.47 2.15
CA ALA A 111 15.55 3.93 2.20
C ALA A 111 14.61 4.86 2.98
N GLN A 112 15.07 5.43 4.09
CA GLN A 112 14.25 6.27 4.97
C GLN A 112 13.85 7.61 4.29
N ALA A 113 14.77 8.23 3.55
CA ALA A 113 14.52 9.49 2.86
C ALA A 113 13.54 9.33 1.68
N TRP A 114 13.62 8.20 0.98
CA TRP A 114 12.72 7.87 -0.13
C TRP A 114 11.28 7.67 0.35
N LEU A 115 11.10 6.97 1.47
CA LEU A 115 9.79 6.69 2.08
C LEU A 115 9.02 7.94 2.48
N GLN A 116 9.69 8.90 3.13
CA GLN A 116 9.05 10.13 3.60
C GLN A 116 8.53 10.98 2.43
N THR A 117 9.30 11.04 1.34
CA THR A 117 8.93 11.79 0.14
C THR A 117 7.73 11.16 -0.56
N GLY A 118 7.75 9.84 -0.75
CA GLY A 118 6.67 9.10 -1.43
C GLY A 118 5.34 9.12 -0.67
N ALA A 119 5.38 8.94 0.65
CA ALA A 119 4.17 8.92 1.48
C ALA A 119 3.43 10.28 1.48
N ALA A 120 4.19 11.39 1.51
CA ALA A 120 3.62 12.74 1.44
C ALA A 120 2.90 13.01 0.11
N GLU A 121 3.48 12.58 -1.01
CA GLU A 121 2.86 12.74 -2.34
C GLU A 121 1.56 11.96 -2.50
N LEU A 122 1.52 10.73 -1.96
CA LEU A 122 0.31 9.90 -1.99
C LEU A 122 -0.82 10.52 -1.16
N LEU A 123 -0.52 11.01 0.03
CA LEU A 123 -1.52 11.64 0.91
C LEU A 123 -2.09 12.92 0.29
N ALA A 124 -1.25 13.73 -0.38
CA ALA A 124 -1.68 14.99 -0.99
C ALA A 124 -2.66 14.82 -2.16
N LYS A 125 -2.64 13.67 -2.85
CA LYS A 125 -3.48 13.39 -4.02
C LYS A 125 -4.78 12.64 -3.69
N ARG A 126 -4.98 12.21 -2.44
CA ARG A 126 -6.21 11.51 -2.04
C ARG A 126 -7.40 12.47 -2.01
N PRO A 127 -8.58 12.07 -2.52
CA PRO A 127 -9.81 12.84 -2.33
C PRO A 127 -10.07 13.04 -0.83
N LYS A 128 -10.43 14.25 -0.43
CA LYS A 128 -10.80 14.52 0.96
C LYS A 128 -12.06 13.73 1.30
N PRO A 129 -12.15 13.12 2.50
CA PRO A 129 -13.37 12.42 2.91
C PRO A 129 -14.55 13.39 2.82
N GLY A 130 -15.60 12.97 2.10
CA GLY A 130 -16.86 13.70 2.01
C GLY A 130 -17.45 13.92 3.40
N ARG A 131 -18.00 15.12 3.63
CA ARG A 131 -18.70 15.51 4.86
C ARG A 131 -19.90 14.61 5.15
#